data_AF-A0A9W7EXA6-F1
#
_entry.id   AF-A0A9W7EXA6-F1
#
_cell.length_a   1.000
_cell.length_b   1.000
_cell.length_c   1.000
_cell.angle_alpha   90.00
_cell.angle_beta   90.00
_cell.angle_gamma   90.00
#
_symmetry.space_group_name_H-M   'P 1'
#
loop_
_entity.id
_entity.type
_entity.pdbx_description
1 polymer ?
#
loop_
_entity_poly.entity_id
_entity_poly.type
_entity_poly.pdbx_seq_one_letter_code
_entity_poly.pdbx_strand_id
1 'polypeptide(L)'
;MATMRSPLSSLDSKANSQQEKLSILKIVQKLEREESMARERQKEEEEKSGREAAERLVIEMNDQVHAMVMQKKEQDEHALYVAEKKSTEERDRDIARMADYDAKEELWLEEYERENANWTAEVKGDKALAKLQRSELMALKEDHKALTRAYKKAKFFPVKAQGGLKLELKLPNMFTTSLSVDHNKQVLNVEVEAETPTVPLGLMEYIGDLKLKDVKFQCSLSFVPGPACRGGKEDWKDMKVRHDFIKDNSVLRIFIQKNDGDSSWINNTDIYAKYRNGSWFGW
;
A
#
# COMPACT_ATOMS: atom_id res chain seq x y z
N MET A 1 -62.13 167.73 36.18
CA MET A 1 -62.31 166.26 36.22
C MET A 1 -61.37 165.63 35.20
N ALA A 2 -60.89 164.42 35.50
CA ALA A 2 -59.66 163.76 35.05
C ALA A 2 -59.68 163.05 33.68
N THR A 3 -58.47 162.68 33.21
CA THR A 3 -57.99 161.46 32.46
C THR A 3 -57.14 161.81 31.23
N MET A 4 -56.11 161.08 30.76
CA MET A 4 -55.17 160.06 31.27
C MET A 4 -53.97 160.02 30.27
N ARG A 5 -52.85 159.43 30.71
CA ARG A 5 -51.52 159.36 30.05
C ARG A 5 -51.42 158.25 28.98
N SER A 6 -50.38 158.32 28.13
CA SER A 6 -49.85 157.18 27.38
C SER A 6 -48.30 157.07 27.52
N PRO A 7 -47.72 155.85 27.61
CA PRO A 7 -46.29 155.62 27.78
C PRO A 7 -45.60 155.00 26.53
N LEU A 8 -44.32 155.30 26.31
CA LEU A 8 -43.43 154.68 25.30
C LEU A 8 -42.01 154.59 25.88
N SER A 9 -41.55 153.41 26.36
CA SER A 9 -40.11 153.05 26.50
C SER A 9 -39.87 151.64 27.10
N SER A 10 -40.23 150.54 26.44
CA SER A 10 -39.87 149.17 26.93
C SER A 10 -39.67 148.06 25.88
N LEU A 11 -39.40 148.40 24.61
CA LEU A 11 -39.38 147.41 23.50
C LEU A 11 -37.99 146.87 23.08
N ASP A 12 -36.87 147.50 23.45
CA ASP A 12 -35.54 147.13 22.90
C ASP A 12 -34.79 146.00 23.65
N SER A 13 -35.14 145.66 24.90
CA SER A 13 -34.43 144.60 25.65
C SER A 13 -34.96 143.17 25.37
N LYS A 14 -36.15 143.03 24.76
CA LYS A 14 -36.75 141.72 24.43
C LYS A 14 -36.29 141.15 23.09
N ALA A 15 -35.88 142.01 22.14
CA ALA A 15 -35.39 141.58 20.82
C ALA A 15 -34.00 140.91 20.91
N ASN A 16 -33.10 141.43 21.75
CA ASN A 16 -31.74 140.90 21.89
C ASN A 16 -31.70 139.50 22.55
N SER A 17 -32.56 139.27 23.56
CA SER A 17 -32.70 137.98 24.25
C SER A 17 -33.27 136.86 23.35
N GLN A 18 -34.11 137.20 22.37
CA GLN A 18 -34.64 136.21 21.41
C GLN A 18 -33.62 135.83 20.32
N GLN A 19 -32.76 136.77 19.92
CA GLN A 19 -31.72 136.53 18.92
C GLN A 19 -30.59 135.65 19.46
N GLU A 20 -30.20 135.83 20.73
CA GLU A 20 -29.28 134.92 21.44
C GLU A 20 -29.84 133.51 21.54
N LYS A 21 -31.12 133.34 21.93
CA LYS A 21 -31.76 132.01 22.02
C LYS A 21 -31.79 131.28 20.67
N LEU A 22 -32.05 131.98 19.56
CA LEU A 22 -32.03 131.39 18.22
C LEU A 22 -30.61 130.99 17.77
N SER A 23 -29.59 131.75 18.17
CA SER A 23 -28.19 131.40 17.87
C SER A 23 -27.74 130.14 18.64
N ILE A 24 -28.11 130.03 19.92
CA ILE A 24 -27.84 128.85 20.75
C ILE A 24 -28.58 127.63 20.18
N LEU A 25 -29.84 127.77 19.78
CA LEU A 25 -30.60 126.67 19.18
C LEU A 25 -29.98 126.16 17.86
N LYS A 26 -29.45 127.06 17.03
CA LYS A 26 -28.73 126.67 15.80
C LYS A 26 -27.41 125.97 16.09
N ILE A 27 -26.69 126.38 17.13
CA ILE A 27 -25.44 125.73 17.55
C ILE A 27 -25.74 124.33 18.10
N VAL A 28 -26.77 124.18 18.95
CA VAL A 28 -27.21 122.88 19.49
C VAL A 28 -27.64 121.94 18.36
N GLN A 29 -28.48 122.39 17.43
CA GLN A 29 -28.87 121.56 16.28
C GLN A 29 -27.70 121.17 15.38
N LYS A 30 -26.67 122.02 15.26
CA LYS A 30 -25.47 121.70 14.50
C LYS A 30 -24.62 120.65 15.21
N LEU A 31 -24.42 120.80 16.53
CA LEU A 31 -23.71 119.83 17.36
C LEU A 31 -24.44 118.49 17.41
N GLU A 32 -25.77 118.47 17.51
CA GLU A 32 -26.56 117.23 17.45
C GLU A 32 -26.41 116.51 16.11
N ARG A 33 -26.32 117.25 14.99
CA ARG A 33 -26.06 116.65 13.67
C ARG A 33 -24.63 116.16 13.53
N GLU A 34 -23.66 116.89 14.05
CA GLU A 34 -22.25 116.47 14.04
C GLU A 34 -22.04 115.23 14.93
N GLU A 35 -22.66 115.17 16.10
CA GLU A 35 -22.68 113.98 16.95
C GLU A 35 -23.41 112.80 16.27
N SER A 36 -24.53 113.05 15.60
CA SER A 36 -25.26 112.00 14.86
C SER A 36 -24.41 111.43 13.72
N MET A 37 -23.75 112.26 12.92
CA MET A 37 -22.88 111.80 11.85
C MET A 37 -21.60 111.13 12.38
N ALA A 38 -21.06 111.59 13.51
CA ALA A 38 -19.92 110.94 14.15
C ALA A 38 -20.30 109.54 14.68
N ARG A 39 -21.50 109.40 15.27
CA ARG A 39 -22.05 108.10 15.69
C ARG A 39 -22.33 107.18 14.50
N GLU A 40 -22.88 107.70 13.41
CA GLU A 40 -23.08 106.91 12.18
C GLU A 40 -21.75 106.43 11.58
N ARG A 41 -20.73 107.29 11.52
CA ARG A 41 -19.39 106.88 11.04
C ARG A 41 -18.73 105.84 11.95
N GLN A 42 -18.81 106.00 13.27
CA GLN A 42 -18.31 104.99 14.21
C GLN A 42 -19.03 103.66 14.02
N LYS A 43 -20.35 103.70 13.82
CA LYS A 43 -21.14 102.49 13.57
C LYS A 43 -20.77 101.82 12.24
N GLU A 44 -20.54 102.59 11.18
CA GLU A 44 -20.08 102.06 9.89
C GLU A 44 -18.67 101.46 9.96
N GLU A 45 -17.75 102.07 10.72
CA GLU A 45 -16.40 101.54 10.95
C GLU A 45 -16.44 100.25 11.79
N GLU A 46 -17.27 100.21 12.84
CA GLU A 46 -17.49 99.01 13.66
C GLU A 46 -18.13 97.89 12.84
N GLU A 47 -19.13 98.19 12.01
CA GLU A 47 -19.76 97.20 11.12
C GLU A 47 -18.78 96.69 10.06
N LYS A 48 -17.94 97.55 9.49
CA LYS A 48 -16.92 97.15 8.52
C LYS A 48 -15.83 96.30 9.18
N SER A 49 -15.33 96.72 10.33
CA SER A 49 -14.35 95.95 11.12
C SER A 49 -14.92 94.59 11.56
N GLY A 50 -16.20 94.54 11.93
CA GLY A 50 -16.89 93.30 12.27
C GLY A 50 -17.02 92.34 11.09
N ARG A 51 -17.31 92.86 9.89
CA ARG A 51 -17.36 92.05 8.66
C ARG A 51 -15.99 91.51 8.26
N GLU A 52 -14.94 92.34 8.30
CA GLU A 52 -13.57 91.89 7.98
C GLU A 52 -13.07 90.82 8.98
N ALA A 53 -13.40 90.96 10.26
CA ALA A 53 -13.09 89.95 11.28
C ALA A 53 -13.87 88.64 11.04
N ALA A 54 -15.15 88.73 10.68
CA ALA A 54 -15.96 87.56 10.36
C ALA A 54 -15.45 86.84 9.09
N GLU A 55 -15.08 87.57 8.05
CA GLU A 55 -14.52 86.99 6.82
C GLU A 55 -13.19 86.27 7.06
N ARG A 56 -12.29 86.85 7.88
CA ARG A 56 -11.04 86.19 8.27
C ARG A 56 -11.29 84.89 9.05
N LEU A 57 -12.26 84.91 9.96
CA LEU A 57 -12.61 83.74 10.74
C LEU A 57 -13.20 82.63 9.86
N VAL A 58 -13.99 82.97 8.84
CA VAL A 58 -14.51 82.00 7.85
C VAL A 58 -13.38 81.39 7.02
N ILE A 59 -12.39 82.18 6.59
CA ILE A 59 -11.23 81.68 5.84
C ILE A 59 -10.42 80.73 6.72
N GLU A 60 -10.10 81.12 7.95
CA GLU A 60 -9.33 80.31 8.88
C GLU A 60 -10.06 78.99 9.25
N MET A 61 -11.37 79.05 9.46
CA MET A 61 -12.18 77.84 9.67
C MET A 61 -12.18 76.93 8.43
N ASN A 62 -12.29 77.49 7.22
CA ASN A 62 -12.25 76.70 6.00
C ASN A 62 -10.88 76.05 5.77
N ASP A 63 -9.78 76.75 6.05
CA ASP A 63 -8.42 76.21 5.95
C ASP A 63 -8.20 75.08 6.97
N GLN A 64 -8.70 75.24 8.21
CA GLN A 64 -8.66 74.18 9.22
C GLN A 64 -9.48 72.95 8.80
N VAL A 65 -10.70 73.15 8.27
CA VAL A 65 -11.53 72.06 7.76
C VAL A 65 -10.84 71.37 6.58
N HIS A 66 -10.25 72.13 5.66
CA HIS A 66 -9.54 71.55 4.52
C HIS A 66 -8.30 70.76 4.96
N ALA A 67 -7.51 71.27 5.91
CA ALA A 67 -6.37 70.56 6.47
C ALA A 67 -6.79 69.24 7.15
N MET A 68 -7.87 69.26 7.94
CA MET A 68 -8.42 68.05 8.56
C MET A 68 -8.91 67.04 7.53
N VAL A 69 -9.57 67.48 6.45
CA VAL A 69 -10.03 66.59 5.38
C VAL A 69 -8.86 65.95 4.65
N MET A 70 -7.79 66.69 4.37
CA MET A 70 -6.59 66.15 3.73
C MET A 70 -5.88 65.14 4.63
N GLN A 71 -5.69 65.48 5.91
CA GLN A 71 -5.08 64.55 6.87
C GLN A 71 -5.91 63.27 7.02
N LYS A 72 -7.25 63.38 7.02
CA LYS A 72 -8.12 62.20 7.07
C LYS A 72 -7.99 61.35 5.81
N LYS A 73 -7.95 61.96 4.63
CA LYS A 73 -7.72 61.23 3.36
C LYS A 73 -6.39 60.49 3.36
N GLU A 74 -5.32 61.14 3.79
CA GLU A 74 -4.00 60.51 3.90
C GLU A 74 -4.00 59.31 4.87
N GLN A 75 -4.70 59.45 6.01
CA GLN A 75 -4.87 58.35 6.97
C GLN A 75 -5.69 57.19 6.40
N ASP A 76 -6.79 57.49 5.70
CA ASP A 76 -7.66 56.48 5.08
C ASP A 76 -6.91 55.75 3.95
N GLU A 77 -6.18 56.47 3.09
CA GLU A 77 -5.35 55.90 2.02
C GLU A 77 -4.22 55.02 2.59
N HIS A 78 -3.53 55.48 3.63
CA HIS A 78 -2.51 54.68 4.30
C HIS A 78 -3.10 53.42 4.96
N ALA A 79 -4.28 53.52 5.57
CA ALA A 79 -4.96 52.37 6.17
C ALA A 79 -5.35 51.33 5.11
N LEU A 80 -5.84 51.77 3.95
CA LEU A 80 -6.15 50.90 2.82
C LEU A 80 -4.90 50.19 2.29
N TYR A 81 -3.80 50.93 2.09
CA TYR A 81 -2.53 50.35 1.65
C TYR A 81 -1.99 49.30 2.63
N VAL A 82 -2.05 49.56 3.94
CA VAL A 82 -1.62 48.59 4.96
C VAL A 82 -2.51 47.34 4.96
N ALA A 83 -3.83 47.50 4.78
CA ALA A 83 -4.76 46.38 4.70
C ALA A 83 -4.50 45.51 3.45
N GLU A 84 -4.29 46.14 2.30
CA GLU A 84 -3.97 45.47 1.04
C GLU A 84 -2.62 44.72 1.11
N LYS A 85 -1.60 45.34 1.70
CA LYS A 85 -0.30 44.70 1.92
C LYS A 85 -0.40 43.48 2.85
N LYS A 86 -1.17 43.58 3.93
CA LYS A 86 -1.40 42.42 4.82
C LYS A 86 -2.13 41.28 4.10
N SER A 87 -3.12 41.61 3.27
CA SER A 87 -3.87 40.61 2.50
C SER A 87 -3.02 39.91 1.45
N THR A 88 -2.12 40.65 0.77
CA THR A 88 -1.18 40.07 -0.20
C THR A 88 -0.14 39.18 0.48
N GLU A 89 0.45 39.62 1.59
CA GLU A 89 1.39 38.79 2.38
C GLU A 89 0.73 37.50 2.92
N GLU A 90 -0.54 37.56 3.33
CA GLU A 90 -1.30 36.38 3.76
C GLU A 90 -1.54 35.42 2.60
N ARG A 91 -1.92 35.93 1.43
CA ARG A 91 -2.08 35.13 0.21
C ARG A 91 -0.76 34.46 -0.23
N ASP A 92 0.36 35.16 -0.16
CA ASP A 92 1.67 34.61 -0.51
C ASP A 92 2.09 33.48 0.45
N ARG A 93 1.77 33.62 1.75
CA ARG A 93 1.97 32.55 2.73
C ARG A 93 1.09 31.34 2.43
N ASP A 94 -0.14 31.55 2.00
CA ASP A 94 -1.05 30.45 1.63
C ASP A 94 -0.56 29.71 0.39
N ILE A 95 -0.08 30.42 -0.63
CA ILE A 95 0.52 29.83 -1.82
C ILE A 95 1.76 29.02 -1.45
N ALA A 96 2.64 29.57 -0.60
CA ALA A 96 3.83 28.85 -0.14
C ALA A 96 3.48 27.59 0.66
N ARG A 97 2.44 27.64 1.50
CA ARG A 97 1.94 26.45 2.22
C ARG A 97 1.38 25.40 1.27
N MET A 98 0.60 25.79 0.27
CA MET A 98 0.06 24.84 -0.72
C MET A 98 1.17 24.16 -1.51
N ALA A 99 2.19 24.90 -1.95
CA ALA A 99 3.33 24.31 -2.66
C ALA A 99 4.12 23.30 -1.79
N ASP A 100 4.25 23.54 -0.48
CA ASP A 100 4.86 22.58 0.45
C ASP A 100 3.99 21.33 0.66
N TYR A 101 2.67 21.48 0.68
CA TYR A 101 1.76 20.33 0.72
C TYR A 101 1.82 19.50 -0.55
N ASP A 102 1.81 20.14 -1.72
CA ASP A 102 1.90 19.45 -3.02
C ASP A 102 3.22 18.69 -3.14
N ALA A 103 4.35 19.31 -2.73
CA ALA A 103 5.66 18.65 -2.73
C ALA A 103 5.73 17.45 -1.76
N LYS A 104 5.09 17.57 -0.59
CA LYS A 104 4.99 16.45 0.37
C LYS A 104 4.08 15.33 -0.13
N GLU A 105 2.99 15.67 -0.82
CA GLU A 105 2.09 14.69 -1.43
C GLU A 105 2.81 13.92 -2.55
N GLU A 106 3.58 14.61 -3.40
CA GLU A 106 4.38 13.98 -4.46
C GLU A 106 5.40 12.99 -3.88
N LEU A 107 6.17 13.40 -2.87
CA LEU A 107 7.12 12.50 -2.19
C LEU A 107 6.44 11.29 -1.54
N TRP A 108 5.27 11.50 -0.94
CA TRP A 108 4.50 10.42 -0.32
C TRP A 108 3.96 9.44 -1.37
N LEU A 109 3.48 9.94 -2.51
CA LEU A 109 3.03 9.12 -3.64
C LEU A 109 4.18 8.28 -4.22
N GLU A 110 5.36 8.87 -4.43
CA GLU A 110 6.54 8.14 -4.90
C GLU A 110 6.95 7.01 -3.94
N GLU A 111 6.95 7.29 -2.63
CA GLU A 111 7.28 6.29 -1.62
C GLU A 111 6.24 5.16 -1.58
N TYR A 112 4.95 5.52 -1.63
CA TYR A 112 3.85 4.56 -1.68
C TYR A 112 3.92 3.66 -2.93
N GLU A 113 4.16 4.24 -4.12
CA GLU A 113 4.28 3.48 -5.37
C GLU A 113 5.46 2.50 -5.32
N ARG A 114 6.60 2.93 -4.77
CA ARG A 114 7.78 2.08 -4.60
C ARG A 114 7.52 0.92 -3.64
N GLU A 115 6.93 1.20 -2.47
CA GLU A 115 6.58 0.15 -1.49
C GLU A 115 5.57 -0.85 -2.08
N ASN A 116 4.56 -0.37 -2.79
CA ASN A 116 3.54 -1.21 -3.40
C ASN A 116 4.11 -2.06 -4.55
N ALA A 117 5.03 -1.52 -5.35
CA ALA A 117 5.75 -2.28 -6.38
C ALA A 117 6.58 -3.42 -5.77
N ASN A 118 7.30 -3.15 -4.68
CA ASN A 118 8.08 -4.16 -3.96
C ASN A 118 7.18 -5.26 -3.36
N TRP A 119 6.10 -4.87 -2.69
CA TRP A 119 5.15 -5.84 -2.12
C TRP A 119 4.50 -6.71 -3.19
N THR A 120 4.12 -6.11 -4.32
CA THR A 120 3.55 -6.85 -5.46
C THR A 120 4.57 -7.81 -6.08
N ALA A 121 5.84 -7.44 -6.15
CA ALA A 121 6.90 -8.31 -6.65
C ALA A 121 7.15 -9.51 -5.71
N GLU A 122 7.17 -9.28 -4.40
CA GLU A 122 7.31 -10.32 -3.37
C GLU A 122 6.14 -11.32 -3.44
N VAL A 123 4.90 -10.84 -3.44
CA VAL A 123 3.69 -11.69 -3.57
C VAL A 123 3.67 -12.48 -4.88
N LYS A 124 4.16 -11.90 -5.98
CA LYS A 124 4.29 -12.62 -7.27
C LYS A 124 5.39 -13.69 -7.21
N GLY A 125 6.52 -13.39 -6.56
CA GLY A 125 7.62 -14.33 -6.32
C GLY A 125 7.15 -15.55 -5.54
N ASP A 126 6.44 -15.33 -4.43
CA ASP A 126 5.90 -16.40 -3.57
C ASP A 126 4.88 -17.27 -4.30
N LYS A 127 4.00 -16.66 -5.10
CA LYS A 127 3.03 -17.42 -5.93
C LYS A 127 3.73 -18.26 -6.99
N ALA A 128 4.78 -17.75 -7.62
CA ALA A 128 5.56 -18.50 -8.61
C ALA A 128 6.29 -19.68 -7.96
N LEU A 129 6.89 -19.46 -6.78
CA LEU A 129 7.55 -20.48 -6.00
C LEU A 129 6.57 -21.59 -5.58
N ALA A 130 5.41 -21.23 -5.02
CA ALA A 130 4.38 -22.19 -4.62
C ALA A 130 3.86 -23.02 -5.80
N LYS A 131 3.75 -22.42 -7.00
CA LYS A 131 3.35 -23.14 -8.22
C LYS A 131 4.41 -24.15 -8.65
N LEU A 132 5.68 -23.78 -8.61
CA LEU A 132 6.81 -24.65 -8.95
C LEU A 132 6.88 -25.84 -7.98
N GLN A 133 6.84 -25.56 -6.68
CA GLN A 133 6.79 -26.57 -5.62
C GLN A 133 5.63 -27.54 -5.78
N ARG A 134 4.43 -27.05 -6.12
CA ARG A 134 3.25 -27.90 -6.39
C ARG A 134 3.46 -28.79 -7.62
N SER A 135 4.12 -28.30 -8.66
CA SER A 135 4.39 -29.08 -9.86
C SER A 135 5.40 -30.21 -9.60
N GLU A 136 6.46 -29.93 -8.86
CA GLU A 136 7.44 -30.93 -8.40
C GLU A 136 6.76 -32.00 -7.53
N LEU A 137 5.82 -31.57 -6.67
CA LEU A 137 5.02 -32.48 -5.86
C LEU A 137 4.22 -33.50 -6.67
N MET A 138 3.56 -33.00 -7.70
CA MET A 138 2.69 -33.80 -8.55
C MET A 138 3.51 -34.80 -9.36
N ALA A 139 4.65 -34.36 -9.90
CA ALA A 139 5.60 -35.24 -10.58
C ALA A 139 6.07 -36.39 -9.66
N LEU A 140 6.49 -36.06 -8.44
CA LEU A 140 6.95 -37.06 -7.48
C LEU A 140 5.86 -38.06 -7.06
N LYS A 141 4.60 -37.62 -6.96
CA LYS A 141 3.44 -38.51 -6.73
C LYS A 141 3.15 -39.40 -7.94
N GLU A 142 3.28 -38.88 -9.14
CA GLU A 142 3.10 -39.66 -10.38
C GLU A 142 4.19 -40.73 -10.52
N ASP A 143 5.44 -40.38 -10.24
CA ASP A 143 6.58 -41.31 -10.25
C ASP A 143 6.39 -42.43 -9.22
N HIS A 144 6.02 -42.11 -7.98
CA HIS A 144 5.74 -43.13 -6.95
C HIS A 144 4.58 -44.05 -7.36
N LYS A 145 3.53 -43.49 -7.98
CA LYS A 145 2.40 -44.28 -8.50
C LYS A 145 2.81 -45.17 -9.66
N ALA A 146 3.68 -44.71 -10.55
CA ALA A 146 4.23 -45.49 -11.65
C ALA A 146 5.10 -46.65 -11.12
N LEU A 147 5.98 -46.37 -10.15
CA LEU A 147 6.80 -47.36 -9.45
C LEU A 147 5.93 -48.44 -8.79
N THR A 148 4.91 -48.01 -8.03
CA THR A 148 3.94 -48.92 -7.40
C THR A 148 3.23 -49.82 -8.42
N ARG A 149 2.83 -49.26 -9.57
CA ARG A 149 2.18 -50.03 -10.65
C ARG A 149 3.14 -51.03 -11.29
N ALA A 150 4.41 -50.65 -11.50
CA ALA A 150 5.44 -51.54 -12.04
C ALA A 150 5.65 -52.73 -11.10
N TYR A 151 5.84 -52.48 -9.80
CA TYR A 151 6.03 -53.53 -8.79
C TYR A 151 4.82 -54.46 -8.65
N LYS A 152 3.59 -53.94 -8.73
CA LYS A 152 2.37 -54.77 -8.69
C LYS A 152 2.19 -55.67 -9.90
N LYS A 153 2.73 -55.29 -11.05
CA LYS A 153 2.60 -56.02 -12.32
C LYS A 153 3.80 -56.90 -12.65
N ALA A 154 4.91 -56.74 -11.92
CA ALA A 154 6.13 -57.46 -12.17
C ALA A 154 5.94 -58.97 -11.99
N LYS A 155 6.63 -59.73 -12.84
CA LYS A 155 6.60 -61.19 -12.88
C LYS A 155 7.98 -61.69 -13.24
N PHE A 156 8.29 -62.91 -12.82
CA PHE A 156 9.49 -63.59 -13.26
C PHE A 156 9.35 -64.06 -14.71
N PHE A 157 10.44 -63.90 -15.45
CA PHE A 157 10.62 -64.43 -16.78
C PHE A 157 11.62 -65.59 -16.71
N PRO A 158 11.17 -66.82 -16.98
CA PRO A 158 12.01 -68.00 -17.00
C PRO A 158 12.91 -68.01 -18.25
N VAL A 159 14.17 -68.36 -18.04
CA VAL A 159 15.20 -68.49 -19.07
C VAL A 159 15.90 -69.82 -18.83
N LYS A 160 15.97 -70.67 -19.86
CA LYS A 160 16.74 -71.92 -19.79
C LYS A 160 18.22 -71.57 -19.64
N ALA A 161 18.88 -72.13 -18.63
CA ALA A 161 20.30 -71.94 -18.37
C ALA A 161 20.98 -73.31 -18.24
N GLN A 162 22.24 -73.43 -18.66
CA GLN A 162 22.95 -74.70 -18.65
C GLN A 162 22.98 -75.29 -17.23
N GLY A 163 22.34 -76.46 -17.03
CA GLY A 163 22.29 -77.14 -15.73
C GLY A 163 21.19 -76.69 -14.77
N GLY A 164 20.21 -75.88 -15.19
CA GLY A 164 19.10 -75.47 -14.31
C GLY A 164 18.12 -74.46 -14.88
N LEU A 165 17.43 -73.75 -13.99
CA LEU A 165 16.49 -72.68 -14.32
C LEU A 165 17.06 -71.32 -13.90
N LYS A 166 16.99 -70.33 -14.79
CA LYS A 166 17.24 -68.94 -14.49
C LYS A 166 15.92 -68.18 -14.52
N LEU A 167 15.61 -67.45 -13.46
CA LEU A 167 14.46 -66.56 -13.38
C LEU A 167 14.95 -65.12 -13.39
N GLU A 168 14.43 -64.31 -14.31
CA GLU A 168 14.75 -62.88 -14.40
C GLU A 168 13.54 -62.03 -13.99
N LEU A 169 13.76 -61.06 -13.11
CA LEU A 169 12.77 -60.09 -12.69
C LEU A 169 13.29 -58.69 -12.97
N LYS A 170 12.60 -57.97 -13.85
CA LYS A 170 12.92 -56.58 -14.18
C LYS A 170 12.04 -55.64 -13.38
N LEU A 171 12.66 -54.85 -12.51
CA LEU A 171 11.99 -53.89 -11.63
C LEU A 171 12.82 -52.61 -11.58
N PRO A 172 12.24 -51.42 -11.80
CA PRO A 172 12.97 -50.16 -11.70
C PRO A 172 13.35 -49.85 -10.25
N ASN A 173 14.49 -49.18 -10.03
CA ASN A 173 14.91 -48.66 -8.71
C ASN A 173 14.96 -49.71 -7.59
N MET A 174 15.45 -50.91 -7.87
CA MET A 174 15.65 -51.93 -6.82
C MET A 174 16.73 -51.49 -5.82
N PHE A 175 16.39 -51.51 -4.53
CA PHE A 175 17.26 -51.11 -3.43
C PHE A 175 17.77 -52.32 -2.63
N THR A 176 16.85 -53.12 -2.11
CA THR A 176 17.16 -54.32 -1.31
C THR A 176 16.49 -55.54 -1.90
N THR A 177 17.17 -56.68 -1.77
CA THR A 177 16.66 -57.99 -2.17
C THR A 177 16.90 -58.98 -1.04
N SER A 178 15.83 -59.65 -0.61
CA SER A 178 15.87 -60.70 0.40
C SER A 178 15.34 -62.00 -0.20
N LEU A 179 16.12 -63.08 -0.07
CA LEU A 179 15.71 -64.42 -0.47
C LEU A 179 15.82 -65.34 0.74
N SER A 180 14.74 -66.05 1.05
CA SER A 180 14.72 -67.05 2.12
C SER A 180 14.01 -68.32 1.68
N VAL A 181 14.57 -69.47 2.00
CA VAL A 181 13.99 -70.78 1.70
C VAL A 181 13.32 -71.31 2.97
N ASP A 182 12.00 -71.51 2.90
CA ASP A 182 11.22 -72.22 3.92
C ASP A 182 11.14 -73.71 3.53
N HIS A 183 12.05 -74.49 4.10
CA HIS A 183 12.12 -75.95 3.88
C HIS A 183 10.93 -76.72 4.48
N ASN A 184 10.15 -76.14 5.39
CA ASN A 184 8.97 -76.82 5.91
C ASN A 184 7.80 -76.69 4.94
N LYS A 185 7.68 -75.52 4.29
CA LYS A 185 6.60 -75.24 3.34
C LYS A 185 6.97 -75.53 1.89
N GLN A 186 8.23 -75.85 1.61
CA GLN A 186 8.75 -76.01 0.24
C GLN A 186 8.58 -74.76 -0.62
N VAL A 187 8.97 -73.61 -0.06
CA VAL A 187 8.83 -72.31 -0.70
C VAL A 187 10.12 -71.50 -0.62
N LEU A 188 10.54 -70.94 -1.75
CA LEU A 188 11.51 -69.85 -1.81
C LEU A 188 10.74 -68.51 -1.80
N ASN A 189 10.87 -67.74 -0.73
CA ASN A 189 10.32 -66.40 -0.61
C ASN A 189 11.31 -65.39 -1.20
N VAL A 190 10.80 -64.53 -2.07
CA VAL A 190 11.54 -63.42 -2.67
C VAL A 190 10.86 -62.13 -2.29
N GLU A 191 11.61 -61.23 -1.67
CA GLU A 191 11.19 -59.88 -1.35
C GLU A 191 12.18 -58.87 -1.96
N VAL A 192 11.63 -57.89 -2.67
CA VAL A 192 12.41 -56.83 -3.31
C VAL A 192 11.78 -55.50 -2.95
N GLU A 193 12.57 -54.57 -2.43
CA GLU A 193 12.10 -53.22 -2.11
C GLU A 193 12.66 -52.22 -3.11
N ALA A 194 11.83 -51.25 -3.46
CA ALA A 194 12.23 -50.12 -4.28
C ALA A 194 12.84 -49.03 -3.41
N GLU A 195 13.81 -48.32 -3.96
CA GLU A 195 14.22 -47.02 -3.43
C GLU A 195 13.05 -46.05 -3.62
N THR A 196 12.46 -45.59 -2.52
CA THR A 196 11.39 -44.60 -2.57
C THR A 196 11.98 -43.22 -2.85
N PRO A 197 11.39 -42.45 -3.77
CA PRO A 197 11.88 -41.10 -4.05
C PRO A 197 11.79 -40.27 -2.77
N THR A 198 12.92 -39.71 -2.36
CA THR A 198 12.99 -38.84 -1.19
C THR A 198 12.34 -37.51 -1.52
N VAL A 199 11.41 -37.10 -0.66
CA VAL A 199 10.82 -35.77 -0.71
C VAL A 199 11.88 -34.75 -0.25
N PRO A 200 12.21 -33.73 -1.05
CA PRO A 200 13.07 -32.62 -0.61
C PRO A 200 12.52 -31.96 0.66
N LEU A 201 13.39 -31.63 1.63
CA LEU A 201 13.00 -31.07 2.94
C LEU A 201 12.07 -29.85 2.82
N GLY A 202 12.33 -28.94 1.87
CA GLY A 202 11.51 -27.76 1.64
C GLY A 202 10.10 -28.02 1.08
N LEU A 203 9.82 -29.25 0.62
CA LEU A 203 8.50 -29.66 0.15
C LEU A 203 7.71 -30.45 1.20
N MET A 204 8.35 -30.91 2.27
CA MET A 204 7.68 -31.72 3.31
C MET A 204 6.51 -30.99 3.96
N GLU A 205 6.63 -29.68 4.19
CA GLU A 205 5.59 -28.85 4.79
C GLU A 205 4.29 -28.79 3.95
N TYR A 206 4.42 -28.90 2.63
CA TYR A 206 3.30 -28.77 1.67
C TYR A 206 2.59 -30.10 1.38
N ILE A 207 3.18 -31.22 1.79
CA ILE A 207 2.70 -32.56 1.49
C ILE A 207 1.75 -33.06 2.58
N GLY A 208 1.82 -32.48 3.78
CA GLY A 208 1.26 -33.09 4.99
C GLY A 208 1.88 -34.46 5.27
N ASP A 209 1.22 -35.27 6.09
CA ASP A 209 1.63 -36.64 6.47
C ASP A 209 1.62 -37.68 5.32
N LEU A 210 1.78 -37.27 4.07
CA LEU A 210 1.86 -38.17 2.91
C LEU A 210 3.25 -38.83 2.88
N LYS A 211 3.47 -39.73 3.84
CA LYS A 211 4.59 -40.67 3.82
C LYS A 211 4.42 -41.56 2.59
N LEU A 212 5.26 -41.37 1.58
CA LEU A 212 5.36 -42.30 0.47
C LEU A 212 5.71 -43.66 1.06
N LYS A 213 4.76 -44.59 1.00
CA LYS A 213 4.94 -45.93 1.54
C LYS A 213 6.01 -46.65 0.72
N ASP A 214 6.79 -47.48 1.41
CA ASP A 214 7.76 -48.37 0.78
C ASP A 214 7.06 -49.22 -0.28
N VAL A 215 7.63 -49.23 -1.49
CA VAL A 215 7.12 -50.03 -2.60
C VAL A 215 7.87 -51.36 -2.57
N LYS A 216 7.13 -52.45 -2.33
CA LYS A 216 7.70 -53.80 -2.20
C LYS A 216 7.06 -54.77 -3.19
N PHE A 217 7.89 -55.64 -3.75
CA PHE A 217 7.49 -56.81 -4.51
C PHE A 217 7.76 -58.03 -3.64
N GLN A 218 6.76 -58.91 -3.54
CA GLN A 218 6.85 -60.14 -2.76
C GLN A 218 6.22 -61.28 -3.56
N CYS A 219 6.94 -62.40 -3.65
CA CYS A 219 6.40 -63.64 -4.19
C CYS A 219 6.95 -64.87 -3.46
N SER A 220 6.20 -65.95 -3.56
CA SER A 220 6.57 -67.28 -3.07
C SER A 220 6.70 -68.22 -4.26
N LEU A 221 7.90 -68.76 -4.47
CA LEU A 221 8.19 -69.78 -5.47
C LEU A 221 8.06 -71.16 -4.82
N SER A 222 7.07 -71.94 -5.26
CA SER A 222 6.85 -73.31 -4.84
C SER A 222 7.46 -74.26 -5.87
N PHE A 223 8.14 -75.29 -5.37
CA PHE A 223 8.62 -76.38 -6.19
C PHE A 223 7.60 -77.53 -6.10
N VAL A 224 7.11 -78.01 -7.23
CA VAL A 224 6.19 -79.15 -7.30
C VAL A 224 6.85 -80.21 -8.18
N PRO A 225 7.33 -81.33 -7.61
CA PRO A 225 7.97 -82.37 -8.40
C PRO A 225 6.96 -82.96 -9.39
N GLY A 226 7.35 -83.00 -10.67
CA GLY A 226 6.53 -83.59 -11.72
C GLY A 226 6.27 -85.10 -11.53
N PRO A 227 5.26 -85.67 -12.19
CA PRO A 227 4.91 -87.09 -12.08
C PRO A 227 5.99 -88.05 -12.59
N ALA A 228 7.01 -87.54 -13.29
CA ALA A 228 8.19 -88.29 -13.75
C ALA A 228 9.26 -88.49 -12.67
N CYS A 229 9.19 -87.78 -11.53
CA CYS A 229 10.08 -87.95 -10.37
C CYS A 229 9.69 -89.18 -9.53
N ARG A 230 9.47 -90.33 -10.18
CA ARG A 230 9.16 -91.61 -9.51
C ARG A 230 10.43 -92.15 -8.84
N GLY A 231 10.70 -91.68 -7.62
CA GLY A 231 11.70 -92.31 -6.73
C GLY A 231 12.54 -91.35 -5.89
N GLY A 232 12.59 -90.06 -6.23
CA GLY A 232 13.30 -89.03 -5.46
C GLY A 232 12.34 -87.98 -4.95
N LYS A 233 12.39 -87.67 -3.65
CA LYS A 233 11.76 -86.45 -3.11
C LYS A 233 12.64 -85.28 -3.50
N GLU A 234 12.51 -84.76 -4.71
CA GLU A 234 13.15 -83.50 -5.05
C GLU A 234 12.54 -82.40 -4.19
N ASP A 235 13.36 -81.86 -3.28
CA ASP A 235 12.99 -80.87 -2.28
C ASP A 235 13.84 -79.60 -2.51
N TRP A 236 13.43 -78.44 -1.97
CA TRP A 236 14.29 -77.26 -1.98
C TRP A 236 15.64 -77.48 -1.26
N LYS A 237 15.78 -78.55 -0.46
CA LYS A 237 17.06 -78.98 0.14
C LYS A 237 18.06 -79.50 -0.90
N ASP A 238 17.57 -80.04 -2.00
CA ASP A 238 18.38 -80.60 -3.10
C ASP A 238 18.70 -79.55 -4.17
N MET A 239 18.22 -78.32 -3.98
CA MET A 239 18.36 -77.21 -4.90
C MET A 239 19.35 -76.17 -4.34
N LYS A 240 20.29 -75.78 -5.19
CA LYS A 240 21.19 -74.66 -4.97
C LYS A 240 20.58 -73.39 -5.57
N VAL A 241 20.20 -72.46 -4.70
CA VAL A 241 19.67 -71.15 -5.11
C VAL A 241 20.79 -70.12 -5.02
N ARG A 242 21.08 -69.46 -6.13
CA ARG A 242 21.96 -68.30 -6.21
C ARG A 242 21.19 -67.12 -6.79
N HIS A 243 21.56 -65.92 -6.42
CA HIS A 243 20.98 -64.73 -7.03
C HIS A 243 22.08 -63.73 -7.37
N ASP A 244 21.79 -62.91 -8.37
CA ASP A 244 22.63 -61.82 -8.84
C ASP A 244 21.75 -60.62 -9.17
N PHE A 245 22.25 -59.42 -8.91
CA PHE A 245 21.55 -58.18 -9.18
C PHE A 245 22.38 -57.31 -10.13
N ILE A 246 21.80 -57.05 -11.30
CA ILE A 246 22.40 -56.17 -12.30
C ILE A 246 21.78 -54.79 -12.14
N LYS A 247 22.52 -53.92 -11.43
CA LYS A 247 22.09 -52.56 -11.10
C LYS A 247 21.72 -51.75 -12.33
N ASP A 248 22.56 -51.76 -13.36
CA ASP A 248 22.43 -50.94 -14.57
C ASP A 248 21.16 -51.24 -15.37
N ASN A 249 20.71 -52.50 -15.36
CA ASN A 249 19.50 -52.91 -16.07
C ASN A 249 18.28 -53.09 -15.15
N SER A 250 18.50 -52.90 -13.85
CA SER A 250 17.56 -53.21 -12.77
C SER A 250 16.91 -54.58 -12.98
N VAL A 251 17.75 -55.61 -13.06
CA VAL A 251 17.34 -57.01 -13.23
C VAL A 251 17.86 -57.85 -12.06
N LEU A 252 16.94 -58.49 -11.34
CA LEU A 252 17.25 -59.54 -10.40
C LEU A 252 17.24 -60.88 -11.14
N ARG A 253 18.33 -61.63 -11.02
CA ARG A 253 18.48 -62.97 -11.57
C ARG A 253 18.53 -63.96 -10.44
N ILE A 254 17.68 -64.97 -10.48
CA ILE A 254 17.71 -66.10 -9.56
C ILE A 254 18.08 -67.33 -10.38
N PHE A 255 19.16 -67.99 -10.00
CA PHE A 255 19.63 -69.24 -10.59
C PHE A 255 19.27 -70.37 -9.63
N ILE A 256 18.54 -71.35 -10.14
CA ILE A 256 18.12 -72.55 -9.41
C ILE A 256 18.75 -73.73 -10.14
N GLN A 257 19.60 -74.47 -9.46
CA GLN A 257 20.34 -75.60 -10.00
C GLN A 257 20.27 -76.77 -9.00
N LYS A 258 20.21 -78.00 -9.50
CA LYS A 258 20.29 -79.19 -8.64
C LYS A 258 21.69 -79.33 -8.03
N ASN A 259 21.77 -79.89 -6.82
CA ASN A 259 23.06 -80.14 -6.17
C ASN A 259 23.93 -81.11 -6.98
N ASP A 260 25.26 -81.01 -6.78
CA ASP A 260 26.27 -81.76 -7.53
C ASP A 260 26.02 -83.29 -7.43
N GLY A 261 25.75 -83.93 -8.56
CA GLY A 261 25.45 -85.36 -8.67
C GLY A 261 24.20 -85.69 -9.48
N ASP A 262 23.28 -84.73 -9.66
CA ASP A 262 22.10 -84.89 -10.50
C ASP A 262 22.27 -84.11 -11.82
N SER A 263 22.29 -84.84 -12.94
CA SER A 263 22.49 -84.28 -14.29
C SER A 263 21.18 -83.96 -15.01
N SER A 264 20.05 -84.21 -14.36
CA SER A 264 18.73 -83.97 -14.93
C SER A 264 18.37 -82.48 -14.92
N TRP A 265 17.67 -82.05 -15.97
CA TRP A 265 17.17 -80.69 -16.09
C TRP A 265 15.97 -80.47 -15.17
N ILE A 266 15.83 -79.25 -14.63
CA ILE A 266 14.56 -78.80 -14.04
C ILE A 266 13.55 -78.68 -15.19
N ASN A 267 12.44 -79.41 -15.13
CA ASN A 267 11.47 -79.43 -16.20
C ASN A 267 10.57 -78.19 -16.17
N ASN A 268 9.95 -77.90 -17.32
CA ASN A 268 8.91 -76.88 -17.52
C ASN A 268 7.58 -77.21 -16.80
N THR A 269 7.59 -77.87 -15.65
CA THR A 269 6.39 -78.03 -14.81
C THR A 269 6.67 -77.89 -13.33
N ASP A 270 7.92 -77.60 -12.95
CA ASP A 270 8.39 -77.92 -11.60
C ASP A 270 8.38 -76.71 -10.67
N ILE A 271 8.24 -75.49 -11.21
CA ILE A 271 8.30 -74.24 -10.42
C ILE A 271 7.08 -73.36 -10.69
N TYR A 272 6.38 -73.04 -9.60
CA TYR A 272 5.22 -72.15 -9.61
C TYR A 272 5.48 -70.93 -8.75
N ALA A 273 5.13 -69.73 -9.23
CA ALA A 273 5.16 -68.51 -8.42
C ALA A 273 3.75 -68.10 -8.03
N LYS A 274 3.53 -67.88 -6.73
CA LYS A 274 2.36 -67.21 -6.19
C LYS A 274 2.71 -65.75 -5.90
N TYR A 275 2.07 -64.84 -6.62
CA TYR A 275 2.23 -63.40 -6.40
C TYR A 275 1.20 -62.88 -5.38
N ARG A 276 1.54 -61.81 -4.66
CA ARG A 276 0.63 -61.19 -3.68
C ARG A 276 -0.69 -60.69 -4.29
N ASN A 277 -0.69 -60.37 -5.58
CA ASN A 277 -1.89 -59.97 -6.31
C ASN A 277 -2.82 -61.15 -6.68
N GLY A 278 -2.50 -62.37 -6.23
CA GLY A 278 -3.27 -63.58 -6.48
C GLY A 278 -3.02 -64.23 -7.84
N SER A 279 -2.21 -63.60 -8.71
CA SER A 279 -1.80 -64.23 -9.96
C SER A 279 -0.82 -65.38 -9.72
N TRP A 280 -0.82 -66.32 -10.65
CA TRP A 280 0.09 -67.47 -10.65
C TRP A 280 0.96 -67.44 -11.90
N PHE A 281 2.18 -67.95 -11.74
CA PHE A 281 3.08 -68.30 -12.83
C PHE A 281 3.42 -69.77 -12.68
N GLY A 282 3.44 -70.51 -13.79
CA GLY A 282 4.01 -71.84 -13.87
C GLY A 282 5.04 -71.83 -14.98
N TRP A 283 6.22 -72.37 -14.71
CA TRP A 283 7.21 -72.69 -15.72
C TRP A 283 7.11 -74.14 -16.11
#